data_AF-A0A0Q3T8U3-F1
#
_entry.id   AF-A0A0Q3T8U3-F1
#
_cell.length_a   1.000
_cell.length_b   1.000
_cell.length_c   1.000
_cell.angle_alpha   90.00
_cell.angle_beta   90.00
_cell.angle_gamma   90.00
#
_symmetry.space_group_name_H-M   'P 1'
#
loop_
_entity.id
_entity.type
_entity.pdbx_description
1 polymer ?
#
loop_
_entity_poly.entity_id
_entity_poly.type
_entity_poly.pdbx_seq_one_letter_code
_entity_poly.pdbx_strand_id
1 'polypeptide(L)'
;MQLLTFSVEEAKNFSEQGCMEEWVHIFLKTVGENKEFSNGLKLERRYWLGPILISLNEINRCCGPEGNMEYQVPNTEWENQIKKFCEMLEKGWECPPLIVQHQSGKLIINDGNHRYEAMKRLGFKECWVILWDTKTPEYINKYVNDSYCRKKV
;
A
#
# COMPACT_ATOMS: atom_id res chain seq x y z
N MET A 1 -20.48 16.76 1.61
CA MET A 1 -19.26 15.99 1.89
C MET A 1 -19.31 14.78 1.00
N GLN A 2 -18.45 14.69 -0.02
CA GLN A 2 -18.40 13.53 -0.89
C GLN A 2 -17.91 12.33 -0.06
N LEU A 3 -18.60 11.18 -0.16
CA LEU A 3 -18.15 9.96 0.50
C LEU A 3 -16.87 9.50 -0.20
N LEU A 4 -15.78 9.34 0.56
CA LEU A 4 -14.52 8.83 0.03
C LEU A 4 -14.69 7.36 -0.35
N THR A 5 -14.22 6.99 -1.53
CA THR A 5 -14.26 5.60 -2.02
C THR A 5 -12.92 4.90 -1.87
N PHE A 6 -11.86 5.65 -1.55
CA PHE A 6 -10.48 5.15 -1.43
C PHE A 6 -9.97 4.47 -2.69
N SER A 7 -10.46 4.90 -3.86
CA SER A 7 -9.93 4.44 -5.15
C SER A 7 -8.55 5.02 -5.41
N VAL A 8 -7.85 4.43 -6.39
CA VAL A 8 -6.56 4.94 -6.87
C VAL A 8 -6.70 6.36 -7.42
N GLU A 9 -7.80 6.65 -8.12
CA GLU A 9 -8.03 7.97 -8.72
C GLU A 9 -8.24 9.04 -7.65
N GLU A 10 -8.97 8.70 -6.58
CA GLU A 10 -9.10 9.58 -5.42
C GLU A 10 -7.74 9.85 -4.77
N ALA A 11 -6.91 8.81 -4.58
CA ALA A 11 -5.57 8.98 -4.04
C ALA A 11 -4.68 9.86 -4.94
N LYS A 12 -4.79 9.78 -6.27
CA LYS A 12 -4.10 10.72 -7.19
C LYS A 12 -4.54 12.16 -6.95
N ASN A 13 -5.84 12.42 -6.83
CA ASN A 13 -6.37 13.77 -6.59
C ASN A 13 -5.84 14.37 -5.27
N PHE A 14 -5.72 13.56 -4.21
CA PHE A 14 -5.11 14.00 -2.95
C PHE A 14 -3.62 14.27 -3.11
N SER A 15 -2.91 13.48 -3.91
CA SER A 15 -1.49 13.67 -4.19
C SER A 15 -1.20 14.96 -4.94
N GLU A 16 -1.97 15.25 -5.99
CA GLU A 16 -1.85 16.49 -6.79
C GLU A 16 -2.10 17.76 -5.95
N GLN A 17 -2.89 17.64 -4.88
CA GLN A 17 -3.16 18.72 -3.93
C GLN A 17 -2.15 18.78 -2.77
N GLY A 18 -1.18 17.87 -2.71
CA GLY A 18 -0.22 17.79 -1.60
C GLY A 18 -0.81 17.26 -0.29
N CYS A 19 -1.98 16.63 -0.32
CA CYS A 19 -2.74 16.14 0.84
C CYS A 19 -2.58 14.63 1.07
N MET A 20 -1.47 14.01 0.64
CA MET A 20 -1.36 12.55 0.69
C MET A 20 -1.40 11.99 2.12
N GLU A 21 -0.80 12.69 3.07
CA GLU A 21 -0.84 12.32 4.49
C GLU A 21 -2.28 12.27 5.05
N GLU A 22 -3.11 13.23 4.65
CA GLU A 22 -4.51 13.30 5.05
C GLU A 22 -5.29 12.09 4.52
N TRP A 23 -5.12 11.76 3.23
CA TRP A 23 -5.75 10.58 2.63
C TRP A 23 -5.39 9.31 3.39
N VAL A 24 -4.10 9.11 3.70
CA VAL A 24 -3.61 7.95 4.44
C VAL A 24 -4.25 7.86 5.83
N HIS A 25 -4.32 8.97 6.55
CA HIS A 25 -4.96 8.99 7.86
C HIS A 25 -6.46 8.73 7.82
N ILE A 26 -7.18 9.23 6.82
CA ILE A 26 -8.61 8.98 6.69
C ILE A 26 -8.84 7.50 6.33
N PHE A 27 -8.07 6.94 5.40
CA PHE A 27 -8.13 5.52 5.05
C PHE A 27 -7.90 4.61 6.26
N LEU A 28 -6.78 4.80 6.97
CA LEU A 28 -6.39 3.97 8.11
C LEU A 28 -7.39 4.03 9.27
N LYS A 29 -8.08 5.16 9.46
CA LYS A 29 -9.08 5.31 10.54
C LYS A 29 -10.47 4.78 10.17
N THR A 30 -10.71 4.51 8.88
CA THR A 30 -12.00 4.08 8.35
C THR A 30 -11.87 2.69 7.75
N VAL A 31 -11.79 2.56 6.42
CA VAL A 31 -11.83 1.28 5.70
C VAL A 31 -10.60 0.42 5.94
N GLY A 32 -9.44 1.02 6.21
CA GLY A 32 -8.21 0.29 6.54
C GLY A 32 -8.19 -0.28 7.96
N GLU A 33 -9.06 0.21 8.86
CA GLU A 33 -9.21 -0.24 10.25
C GLU A 33 -7.90 -0.37 11.06
N ASN A 34 -6.92 0.47 10.77
CA ASN A 34 -5.56 0.42 11.32
C ASN A 34 -5.18 1.73 12.04
N LYS A 35 -5.95 2.05 13.09
CA LYS A 35 -5.81 3.27 13.89
C LYS A 35 -4.45 3.41 14.56
N GLU A 36 -3.87 2.29 15.00
CA GLU A 36 -2.56 2.29 15.66
C GLU A 36 -1.45 2.67 14.68
N PHE A 37 -1.49 2.18 13.43
CA PHE A 37 -0.55 2.64 12.41
C PHE A 37 -0.74 4.13 12.11
N SER A 38 -1.99 4.60 12.02
CA SER A 38 -2.27 6.04 11.88
C SER A 38 -1.72 6.87 13.05
N ASN A 39 -1.69 6.34 14.27
CA ASN A 39 -1.13 7.05 15.43
C ASN A 39 0.40 7.04 15.39
N GLY A 40 1.01 5.90 15.05
CA GLY A 40 2.46 5.77 14.89
C GLY A 40 3.03 6.66 13.78
N LEU A 41 2.28 6.88 12.70
CA LEU A 41 2.68 7.80 11.63
C LEU A 41 2.80 9.26 12.10
N LYS A 42 2.07 9.68 13.14
CA LYS A 42 2.08 11.07 13.65
C LYS A 42 3.24 11.37 14.61
N LEU A 43 3.99 10.35 15.02
CA LEU A 43 5.07 10.52 16.00
C LEU A 43 6.24 11.33 15.46
N GLU A 44 6.38 11.42 14.14
CA GLU A 44 7.38 12.19 13.45
C GLU A 44 6.89 12.56 12.05
N ARG A 45 7.58 13.50 11.40
CA ARG A 45 7.29 13.87 10.02
C ARG A 45 7.46 12.69 9.06
N ARG A 46 6.62 12.65 8.02
CA ARG A 46 6.67 11.68 6.92
C ARG A 46 6.84 12.40 5.60
N TYR A 47 7.57 11.78 4.69
CA TYR A 47 7.61 12.15 3.29
C TYR A 47 6.76 11.15 2.52
N TRP A 48 5.89 11.65 1.65
CA TRP A 48 4.92 10.85 0.92
C TRP A 48 5.14 10.95 -0.57
N LEU A 49 4.94 9.83 -1.27
CA LEU A 49 4.93 9.76 -2.72
C LEU A 49 3.85 8.79 -3.18
N GLY A 50 3.10 9.16 -4.21
CA GLY A 50 2.16 8.26 -4.88
C GLY A 50 0.75 8.81 -4.94
N PRO A 51 -0.23 8.01 -5.37
CA PRO A 51 -0.07 6.60 -5.72
C PRO A 51 0.79 6.41 -6.98
N ILE A 52 1.73 5.46 -6.95
CA ILE A 52 2.54 5.04 -8.10
C ILE A 52 2.37 3.54 -8.35
N LEU A 53 2.63 3.10 -9.58
CA LEU A 53 2.59 1.70 -9.96
C LEU A 53 3.97 1.06 -9.73
N ILE A 54 4.02 -0.02 -8.96
CA ILE A 54 5.27 -0.72 -8.60
C ILE A 54 5.10 -2.23 -8.86
N SER A 55 6.19 -2.88 -9.27
CA SER A 55 6.19 -4.33 -9.47
C SER A 55 6.02 -5.06 -8.14
N LEU A 56 5.17 -6.07 -8.10
CA LEU A 56 4.98 -6.90 -6.90
C LEU A 56 6.26 -7.58 -6.45
N ASN A 57 7.24 -7.78 -7.35
CA ASN A 57 8.53 -8.37 -7.04
C ASN A 57 9.48 -7.40 -6.30
N GLU A 58 9.20 -6.10 -6.30
CA GLU A 58 10.02 -5.08 -5.62
C GLU A 58 9.58 -4.84 -4.17
N ILE A 59 8.41 -5.36 -3.79
CA ILE A 59 7.73 -5.10 -2.52
C ILE A 59 7.81 -6.34 -1.62
N ASN A 60 8.05 -6.12 -0.33
CA ASN A 60 8.21 -7.17 0.66
C ASN A 60 7.07 -7.11 1.67
N ARG A 61 6.49 -8.28 1.97
CA ARG A 61 5.57 -8.43 3.10
C ARG A 61 6.34 -8.34 4.42
N CYS A 62 5.71 -7.75 5.43
CA CYS A 62 6.14 -7.90 6.84
C CYS A 62 5.11 -8.72 7.66
N CYS A 63 3.96 -9.04 7.07
CA CYS A 63 2.89 -9.79 7.70
C CYS A 63 2.58 -11.07 6.90
N GLY A 64 2.36 -12.17 7.61
CA GLY A 64 2.08 -13.48 7.01
C GLY A 64 2.13 -14.64 8.01
N PRO A 65 1.84 -15.87 7.56
CA PRO A 65 1.85 -17.07 8.42
C PRO A 65 3.25 -17.65 8.61
N GLU A 66 4.23 -17.17 7.86
CA GLU A 66 5.59 -17.68 7.93
C GLU A 66 6.26 -17.27 9.26
N GLY A 67 6.96 -18.19 9.91
CA GLY A 67 7.56 -17.99 11.23
C GLY A 67 8.69 -16.95 11.29
N ASN A 68 9.08 -16.37 10.16
CA ASN A 68 10.06 -15.28 10.07
C ASN A 68 9.42 -13.91 9.77
N MET A 69 8.09 -13.81 9.70
CA MET A 69 7.39 -12.54 9.54
C MET A 69 7.47 -11.71 10.82
N GLU A 70 7.56 -10.39 10.67
CA GLU A 70 7.51 -9.43 11.78
C GLU A 70 6.15 -9.50 12.48
N TYR A 71 5.08 -9.58 11.68
CA TYR A 71 3.71 -9.71 12.14
C TYR A 71 3.14 -11.06 11.71
N GLN A 72 3.26 -12.05 12.60
CA GLN A 72 2.76 -13.40 12.34
C GLN A 72 1.24 -13.45 12.50
N VAL A 73 0.58 -14.11 11.55
CA VAL A 73 -0.88 -14.32 11.55
C VAL A 73 -1.15 -15.83 11.44
N PRO A 74 -2.12 -16.39 12.17
CA PRO A 74 -2.50 -17.79 12.01
C PRO A 74 -2.81 -18.12 10.54
N ASN A 75 -2.29 -19.24 10.05
CA ASN A 75 -2.47 -19.64 8.64
C ASN A 75 -3.94 -19.68 8.21
N THR A 76 -4.84 -20.12 9.09
CA THR A 76 -6.28 -20.13 8.82
C THR A 76 -6.85 -18.74 8.61
N GLU A 77 -6.47 -17.76 9.43
CA GLU A 77 -6.91 -16.37 9.29
C GLU A 77 -6.34 -15.72 8.03
N TRP A 78 -5.05 -15.96 7.76
CA TRP A 78 -4.36 -15.50 6.56
C TRP A 78 -5.05 -15.97 5.27
N GLU A 79 -5.29 -17.27 5.16
CA GLU A 79 -5.95 -17.88 3.99
C GLU A 79 -7.39 -17.40 3.82
N ASN A 80 -8.15 -17.26 4.92
CA ASN A 80 -9.52 -16.76 4.88
C ASN A 80 -9.59 -15.32 4.35
N GLN A 81 -8.67 -14.45 4.78
CA GLN A 81 -8.63 -13.07 4.32
C GLN A 81 -8.19 -12.96 2.86
N ILE A 82 -7.20 -13.74 2.44
CA ILE A 82 -6.77 -13.77 1.03
C ILE A 82 -7.90 -14.23 0.13
N LYS A 83 -8.63 -15.29 0.50
CA LYS A 83 -9.76 -15.78 -0.29
C LYS A 83 -10.79 -14.68 -0.54
N LYS A 84 -11.17 -13.93 0.51
CA LYS A 84 -12.10 -12.80 0.38
C LYS A 84 -11.57 -11.73 -0.59
N PHE A 85 -10.30 -11.36 -0.47
CA PHE A 85 -9.72 -10.37 -1.37
C PHE A 85 -9.59 -10.87 -2.81
N CYS A 86 -9.28 -12.14 -3.04
CA CYS A 86 -9.31 -12.72 -4.38
C CYS A 86 -10.71 -12.61 -4.99
N GLU A 87 -11.76 -13.01 -4.26
CA GLU A 87 -13.14 -12.93 -4.73
C GLU A 87 -13.58 -11.49 -5.03
N MET A 88 -13.14 -10.52 -4.23
CA MET A 88 -13.42 -9.10 -4.47
C MET A 88 -12.70 -8.59 -5.72
N LEU A 89 -11.41 -8.91 -5.88
CA LEU A 89 -10.61 -8.52 -7.04
C LEU A 89 -11.18 -9.11 -8.34
N GLU A 90 -11.57 -10.38 -8.34
CA GLU A 90 -12.20 -11.04 -9.49
C GLU A 90 -13.54 -10.41 -9.87
N LYS A 91 -14.27 -9.85 -8.89
CA LYS A 91 -15.52 -9.09 -9.10
C LYS A 91 -15.31 -7.64 -9.53
N GLY A 92 -14.07 -7.21 -9.76
CA GLY A 92 -13.73 -5.87 -10.21
C GLY A 92 -13.67 -4.84 -9.09
N TRP A 93 -13.41 -5.25 -7.84
CA TRP A 93 -13.16 -4.30 -6.76
C TRP A 93 -11.94 -3.42 -7.06
N GLU A 94 -12.13 -2.10 -7.01
CA GLU A 94 -11.04 -1.13 -7.07
C GLU A 94 -10.24 -1.17 -5.77
N CYS A 95 -9.24 -2.03 -5.71
CA CYS A 95 -8.36 -2.18 -4.57
C CYS A 95 -7.65 -0.85 -4.26
N PRO A 96 -7.77 -0.31 -3.03
CA PRO A 96 -7.03 0.88 -2.63
C PRO A 96 -5.53 0.67 -2.76
N PRO A 97 -4.72 1.71 -2.96
CA PRO A 97 -3.27 1.60 -2.91
C PRO A 97 -2.77 0.92 -1.62
N LEU A 98 -1.67 0.16 -1.72
CA LEU A 98 -0.97 -0.35 -0.54
C LEU A 98 -0.18 0.79 0.11
N ILE A 99 -0.01 0.78 1.43
CA ILE A 99 0.85 1.76 2.13
C ILE A 99 2.19 1.08 2.42
N VAL A 100 3.25 1.63 1.85
CA VAL A 100 4.56 0.97 1.78
C VAL A 100 5.65 1.92 2.27
N GLN A 101 6.43 1.48 3.25
CA GLN A 101 7.60 2.20 3.72
C GLN A 101 8.81 1.88 2.87
N HIS A 102 9.56 2.91 2.48
CA HIS A 102 10.96 2.74 2.11
C HIS A 102 11.80 2.69 3.39
N GLN A 103 12.46 1.55 3.61
CA GLN A 103 13.33 1.35 4.77
C GLN A 103 14.61 0.64 4.33
N SER A 104 15.75 1.31 4.48
CA SER A 104 17.08 0.74 4.20
C SER A 104 17.19 0.10 2.80
N GLY A 105 16.63 0.76 1.78
CA GLY A 105 16.67 0.31 0.40
C GLY A 105 15.61 -0.74 0.02
N LYS A 106 14.74 -1.12 0.96
CA LYS A 106 13.64 -2.06 0.74
C LYS A 106 12.29 -1.35 0.79
N LEU A 107 11.33 -1.87 0.03
CA LEU A 107 9.93 -1.48 0.09
C LEU A 107 9.17 -2.49 0.95
N ILE A 108 8.67 -2.07 2.11
CA ILE A 108 7.99 -2.92 3.10
C ILE A 108 6.52 -2.52 3.22
N ILE A 109 5.60 -3.48 3.13
CA ILE A 109 4.16 -3.20 3.20
C ILE A 109 3.74 -3.02 4.66
N ASN A 110 3.36 -1.81 5.06
CA ASN A 110 2.78 -1.58 6.38
C ASN A 110 1.25 -1.70 6.38
N ASP A 111 0.60 -1.51 5.24
CA ASP A 111 -0.83 -1.79 5.08
C ASP A 111 -1.13 -2.46 3.73
N GLY A 112 -1.89 -3.56 3.80
CA GLY A 112 -2.34 -4.30 2.61
C GLY A 112 -1.58 -5.58 2.28
N ASN A 113 -0.89 -6.21 3.25
CA ASN A 113 -0.17 -7.49 3.05
C ASN A 113 -1.06 -8.62 2.47
N HIS A 114 -2.31 -8.76 2.95
CA HIS A 114 -3.26 -9.73 2.40
C HIS A 114 -3.71 -9.37 0.97
N ARG A 115 -3.89 -8.07 0.68
CA ARG A 115 -4.25 -7.57 -0.66
C ARG A 115 -3.13 -7.84 -1.65
N TYR A 116 -1.88 -7.61 -1.24
CA TYR A 116 -0.68 -7.98 -2.00
C TYR A 116 -0.65 -9.47 -2.33
N GLU A 117 -0.87 -10.34 -1.33
CA GLU A 117 -0.82 -11.78 -1.55
C GLU A 117 -1.96 -12.25 -2.47
N ALA A 118 -3.17 -11.70 -2.33
CA ALA A 118 -4.28 -11.96 -3.24
C ALA A 118 -3.95 -11.55 -4.69
N MET A 119 -3.44 -10.32 -4.89
CA MET A 119 -2.98 -9.85 -6.22
C MET A 119 -1.91 -10.78 -6.81
N LYS A 120 -0.94 -11.21 -6.00
CA LYS A 120 0.12 -12.12 -6.42
C LYS A 120 -0.43 -13.48 -6.86
N ARG A 121 -1.37 -14.06 -6.12
CA ARG A 121 -2.01 -15.35 -6.46
C ARG A 121 -2.87 -15.27 -7.71
N LEU A 122 -3.51 -14.13 -7.94
CA LEU A 122 -4.27 -13.85 -9.17
C LEU A 122 -3.38 -13.46 -10.37
N GLY A 123 -2.06 -13.46 -10.21
CA GLY A 123 -1.11 -13.26 -11.31
C GLY A 123 -0.89 -11.81 -11.73
N PHE A 124 -1.33 -10.84 -10.92
CA PHE A 124 -0.99 -9.43 -11.12
C PHE A 124 0.53 -9.26 -11.15
N LYS A 125 1.01 -8.28 -11.91
CA LYS A 125 2.45 -7.97 -12.00
C LYS A 125 2.83 -6.73 -11.22
N GLU A 126 1.91 -5.80 -11.11
CA GLU A 126 2.10 -4.51 -10.48
C GLU A 126 0.91 -4.18 -9.58
N CYS A 127 1.12 -3.30 -8.62
CA CYS A 127 0.07 -2.74 -7.80
C CYS A 127 0.30 -1.26 -7.55
N TRP A 128 -0.79 -0.56 -7.22
CA TRP A 128 -0.73 0.83 -6.79
C TRP A 128 -0.26 0.91 -5.34
N VAL A 129 0.72 1.79 -5.09
CA VAL A 129 1.28 2.00 -3.76
C VAL A 129 1.41 3.48 -3.44
N ILE A 130 1.21 3.81 -2.17
CA ILE A 130 1.64 5.08 -1.58
C ILE A 130 2.91 4.77 -0.79
N LEU A 131 4.03 5.34 -1.25
CA LEU A 131 5.32 5.23 -0.60
C LEU A 131 5.49 6.29 0.48
N TRP A 132 6.18 5.92 1.55
CA TRP A 132 6.63 6.89 2.54
C TRP A 132 8.04 6.59 3.07
N ASP A 133 8.71 7.64 3.53
CA ASP A 133 10.01 7.57 4.21
C ASP A 133 10.03 8.58 5.37
N THR A 134 10.75 8.26 6.44
CA THR A 134 10.90 9.16 7.61
C THR A 134 12.06 10.15 7.44
N LYS A 135 13.10 9.78 6.67
CA LYS A 135 14.36 10.51 6.63
C LYS A 135 14.36 11.59 5.57
N THR A 136 14.02 11.26 4.32
CA THR A 136 14.21 12.18 3.20
C THR A 136 13.35 11.79 1.99
N PRO A 137 12.77 12.75 1.25
CA PRO A 137 11.98 12.46 0.05
C PRO A 137 12.83 11.92 -1.12
N GLU A 138 14.13 12.22 -1.16
CA GLU A 138 15.06 11.76 -2.22
C GLU A 138 15.11 10.23 -2.32
N TYR A 139 14.94 9.51 -1.20
CA TYR A 139 14.92 8.06 -1.19
C TYR A 139 13.72 7.45 -1.89
N ILE A 140 12.59 8.15 -1.91
CA ILE A 140 11.36 7.70 -2.59
C ILE A 140 11.19 8.33 -3.97
N ASN A 141 11.71 9.53 -4.22
CA ASN A 141 11.59 10.22 -5.51
C ASN A 141 12.14 9.43 -6.71
N LYS A 142 13.13 8.55 -6.49
CA LYS A 142 13.65 7.68 -7.55
C LYS A 142 12.58 6.77 -8.18
N TYR A 143 11.52 6.41 -7.43
CA TYR A 143 10.45 5.54 -7.91
C TYR A 143 9.44 6.25 -8.83
N VAL A 144 9.47 7.60 -8.90
CA VAL A 144 8.66 8.36 -9.87
C VAL A 144 9.11 8.04 -11.29
N ASN A 145 10.42 8.12 -11.55
CA ASN A 145 10.99 8.00 -12.89
C ASN A 145 10.86 6.58 -13.47
N ASP A 146 10.96 5.55 -12.62
CA ASP A 146 10.81 4.16 -13.05
C ASP A 146 9.38 3.83 -13.51
N SER A 147 8.37 4.43 -12.88
CA SER A 147 6.96 4.22 -13.24
C SER A 147 6.57 4.83 -14.60
N TYR A 148 7.26 5.89 -15.04
CA TYR A 148 7.05 6.48 -16.39
C TYR A 148 7.76 5.68 -17.49
N CYS A 149 8.91 5.06 -17.21
CA CYS A 149 9.62 4.22 -18.18
C CYS A 149 8.87 2.91 -18.50
N ARG A 150 8.07 2.38 -17.57
CA ARG A 150 7.30 1.13 -17.76
C ARG A 150 6.04 1.28 -18.61
N LYS A 151 5.62 2.51 -18.96
CA LYS A 151 4.48 2.77 -19.86
C LYS A 151 4.80 2.57 -21.36
N LYS A 152 6.00 2.10 -21.72
CA LYS A 152 6.38 1.77 -23.10
C LYS A 152 6.68 0.27 -23.26
N VAL A 153 5.65 -0.57 -23.23
CA VAL A 153 5.67 -1.89 -23.88
C VAL A 153 4.31 -2.13 -24.53
#